data_AF-A0A0A1WNY5-F1
#
_entry.id   AF-A0A0A1WNY5-F1
#
_cell.length_a   1.000
_cell.length_b   1.000
_cell.length_c   1.000
_cell.angle_alpha   90.00
_cell.angle_beta   90.00
_cell.angle_gamma   90.00
#
_symmetry.space_group_name_H-M   'P 1'
#
loop_
_entity.id
_entity.type
_entity.pdbx_description
1 polymer ?
#
loop_
_entity_poly.entity_id
_entity_poly.type
_entity_poly.pdbx_seq_one_letter_code
_entity_poly.pdbx_strand_id
1 'polypeptide(L)'
;MAKKISVFRDMCQEDQVALLKGGCTEMMIMRSVLTYDNNRNTWKLPHVSNTAHIRAEILKQAKGNIYEELLKFVGTFDEKWRMDENIILIMCAIVLFTPTRARVIHADVIRLEQNSYYYLLRRYLESVYPGCEAKSAFIKLIQKISDVERLNQFVIGVYLNVNPSQVEPLLREIFDLKNH
;
A
#
# COMPACT_ATOMS: atom_id res chain seq x y z
N MET A 1 6.10 10.65 -0.96
CA MET A 1 4.95 10.55 -1.89
C MET A 1 3.78 11.37 -1.37
N ALA A 2 3.23 11.09 -0.18
CA ALA A 2 2.09 11.82 0.40
C ALA A 2 2.27 13.35 0.42
N LYS A 3 3.42 13.88 0.84
CA LYS A 3 3.71 15.34 0.86
C LYS A 3 3.68 16.05 -0.50
N LYS A 4 3.69 15.29 -1.62
CA LYS A 4 3.51 15.86 -2.97
C LYS A 4 2.03 16.06 -3.34
N ILE A 5 1.11 15.42 -2.61
CA ILE A 5 -0.33 15.59 -2.75
C ILE A 5 -0.71 16.86 -1.98
N SER A 6 -1.24 17.87 -2.68
CA SER A 6 -1.60 19.16 -2.08
C SER A 6 -2.55 18.98 -0.91
N VAL A 7 -3.64 18.23 -1.11
CA VAL A 7 -4.67 17.99 -0.09
C VAL A 7 -4.07 17.37 1.16
N PHE A 8 -3.17 16.39 1.05
CA PHE A 8 -2.47 15.81 2.20
C PHE A 8 -1.62 16.84 2.95
N ARG A 9 -0.88 17.67 2.21
CA ARG A 9 0.00 18.69 2.81
C ARG A 9 -0.80 19.75 3.57
N ASP A 10 -1.99 20.07 3.08
CA ASP A 10 -2.83 21.14 3.60
C ASP A 10 -3.71 20.67 4.80
N MET A 11 -3.73 19.37 5.12
CA MET A 11 -4.34 18.81 6.35
C MET A 11 -3.57 19.18 7.61
N CYS A 12 -4.21 19.10 8.79
CA CYS A 12 -3.51 19.28 10.06
C CYS A 12 -2.44 18.18 10.28
N GLN A 13 -1.46 18.46 11.13
CA GLN A 13 -0.34 17.55 11.36
C GLN A 13 -0.81 16.21 11.97
N GLU A 14 -1.81 16.24 12.83
CA GLU A 14 -2.39 15.06 13.48
C GLU A 14 -2.98 14.10 12.44
N ASP A 15 -3.76 14.61 11.48
CA ASP A 15 -4.30 13.80 10.40
C ASP A 15 -3.20 13.29 9.47
N GLN A 16 -2.21 14.11 9.13
CA GLN A 16 -1.07 13.67 8.32
C GLN A 16 -0.32 12.49 8.98
N VAL A 17 -0.09 12.57 10.30
CA VAL A 17 0.55 11.50 11.06
C VAL A 17 -0.35 10.27 11.16
N ALA A 18 -1.65 10.44 11.46
CA ALA A 18 -2.60 9.34 11.57
C ALA A 18 -2.71 8.54 10.25
N LEU A 19 -2.83 9.25 9.12
CA LEU A 19 -2.89 8.65 7.79
C LEU A 19 -1.59 7.95 7.41
N LEU A 20 -0.42 8.53 7.70
CA LEU A 20 0.86 7.90 7.42
C LEU A 20 1.09 6.66 8.26
N LYS A 21 0.88 6.73 9.58
CA LYS A 21 1.03 5.55 10.47
C LYS A 21 0.07 4.43 10.08
N GLY A 22 -1.16 4.77 9.72
CA GLY A 22 -2.15 3.80 9.30
C GLY A 22 -1.91 3.19 7.91
N GLY A 23 -1.49 4.00 6.94
CA GLY A 23 -1.48 3.62 5.53
C GLY A 23 -0.10 3.28 4.94
N CYS A 24 1.02 3.55 5.63
CA CYS A 24 2.34 3.40 5.03
C CYS A 24 2.65 1.96 4.59
N THR A 25 2.33 0.98 5.44
CA THR A 25 2.61 -0.43 5.16
C THR A 25 1.72 -0.94 4.03
N GLU A 26 0.45 -0.55 4.00
CA GLU A 26 -0.46 -0.87 2.90
C GLU A 26 0.03 -0.27 1.58
N MET A 27 0.48 1.00 1.57
CA MET A 27 1.11 1.61 0.39
C MET A 27 2.39 0.88 -0.02
N MET A 28 3.24 0.45 0.93
CA MET A 28 4.44 -0.33 0.63
C MET A 28 4.10 -1.68 -0.02
N ILE A 29 3.12 -2.38 0.52
CA ILE A 29 2.61 -3.65 -0.04
C ILE A 29 2.06 -3.39 -1.46
N MET A 30 1.20 -2.39 -1.64
CA MET A 30 0.66 -2.02 -2.96
C MET A 30 1.77 -1.71 -3.97
N ARG A 31 2.79 -0.94 -3.57
CA ARG A 31 3.91 -0.60 -4.46
C ARG A 31 4.80 -1.79 -4.78
N SER A 32 4.91 -2.76 -3.89
CA SER A 32 5.66 -4.00 -4.15
C SER A 32 5.10 -4.80 -5.33
N VAL A 33 3.81 -4.62 -5.64
CA VAL A 33 3.15 -5.24 -6.80
C VAL A 33 3.77 -4.76 -8.11
N LEU A 34 4.15 -3.47 -8.21
CA LEU A 34 4.78 -2.88 -9.40
C LEU A 34 6.19 -3.40 -9.64
N THR A 35 6.92 -3.67 -8.56
CA THR A 35 8.37 -3.94 -8.64
C THR A 35 8.71 -5.42 -8.61
N TYR A 36 7.71 -6.29 -8.41
CA TYR A 36 7.92 -7.73 -8.34
C TYR A 36 8.12 -8.35 -9.73
N ASP A 37 9.22 -9.08 -9.88
CA ASP A 37 9.56 -9.86 -11.06
C ASP A 37 9.27 -11.34 -10.79
N ASN A 38 8.18 -11.86 -11.39
CA ASN A 38 7.77 -13.25 -11.27
C ASN A 38 8.84 -14.23 -11.77
N ASN A 39 9.60 -13.87 -12.81
CA ASN A 39 10.56 -14.77 -13.44
C ASN A 39 11.82 -14.94 -12.59
N ARG A 40 12.23 -13.85 -11.92
CA ARG A 40 13.43 -13.83 -11.09
C ARG A 40 13.15 -14.06 -9.60
N ASN A 41 11.88 -14.09 -9.19
CA ASN A 41 11.46 -14.14 -7.79
C ASN A 41 12.12 -13.03 -6.96
N THR A 42 12.09 -11.79 -7.48
CA THR A 42 12.81 -10.65 -6.88
C THR A 42 11.97 -9.37 -6.93
N TRP A 43 12.22 -8.45 -6.01
CA TRP A 43 11.75 -7.07 -6.10
C TRP A 43 12.84 -6.15 -6.61
N LYS A 44 12.52 -5.35 -7.63
CA LYS A 44 13.37 -4.26 -8.12
C LYS A 44 13.42 -3.14 -7.09
N LEU A 45 14.60 -2.53 -6.91
CA LEU A 45 14.82 -1.38 -6.06
C LEU A 45 14.95 -0.09 -6.91
N PRO A 46 13.82 0.58 -7.24
CA PRO A 46 13.80 1.66 -8.23
C PRO A 46 14.62 2.90 -7.85
N HIS A 47 15.03 3.03 -6.59
CA HIS A 47 15.78 4.20 -6.08
C HIS A 47 17.25 3.91 -5.75
N VAL A 48 17.72 2.67 -5.97
CA VAL A 48 19.12 2.29 -5.72
C VAL A 48 19.89 2.20 -7.04
N SER A 49 19.39 1.39 -7.98
CA SER A 49 19.85 1.35 -9.37
C SER A 49 18.88 0.50 -10.21
N ASN A 50 18.93 0.64 -11.53
CA ASN A 50 18.13 -0.20 -12.44
C ASN A 50 18.48 -1.70 -12.36
N THR A 51 19.60 -2.06 -11.74
CA THR A 51 20.08 -3.43 -11.60
C THR A 51 19.96 -3.97 -10.18
N ALA A 52 19.60 -3.14 -9.19
CA ALA A 52 19.45 -3.56 -7.81
C ALA A 52 18.13 -4.34 -7.62
N HIS A 53 18.27 -5.57 -7.14
CA HIS A 53 17.15 -6.48 -6.86
C HIS A 53 17.31 -7.10 -5.48
N ILE A 54 16.20 -7.29 -4.77
CA ILE A 54 16.14 -8.08 -3.54
C ILE A 54 15.45 -9.40 -3.86
N ARG A 55 16.10 -10.49 -3.50
CA ARG A 55 15.53 -11.84 -3.55
C ARG A 55 14.32 -11.94 -2.64
N ALA A 56 13.18 -12.37 -3.18
CA ALA A 56 11.95 -12.41 -2.39
C ALA A 56 12.05 -13.36 -1.20
N GLU A 57 12.89 -14.41 -1.32
CA GLU A 57 13.10 -15.40 -0.26
C GLU A 57 13.71 -14.82 1.01
N ILE A 58 14.24 -13.59 1.00
CA ILE A 58 14.66 -12.90 2.24
C ILE A 58 13.52 -12.82 3.26
N LEU A 59 12.26 -12.71 2.80
CA LEU A 59 11.08 -12.67 3.67
C LEU A 59 10.80 -14.01 4.36
N LYS A 60 11.41 -15.12 3.93
CA LYS A 60 11.33 -16.40 4.66
C LYS A 60 12.07 -16.38 5.99
N GLN A 61 12.95 -15.39 6.20
CA GLN A 61 13.62 -15.18 7.48
C GLN A 61 12.72 -14.49 8.50
N ALA A 62 11.65 -13.82 8.04
CA ALA A 62 10.66 -13.25 8.94
C ALA A 62 9.83 -14.37 9.58
N LYS A 63 9.39 -14.14 10.82
CA LYS A 63 8.48 -15.07 11.50
C LYS A 63 7.13 -15.10 10.76
N GLY A 64 6.48 -16.25 10.73
CA GLY A 64 5.20 -16.42 10.02
C GLY A 64 5.34 -16.45 8.49
N ASN A 65 4.23 -16.69 7.81
CA ASN A 65 4.23 -16.94 6.36
C ASN A 65 4.13 -15.65 5.52
N ILE A 66 4.84 -14.57 5.91
CA ILE A 66 4.80 -13.28 5.18
C ILE A 66 5.19 -13.45 3.71
N TYR A 67 6.24 -14.25 3.46
CA TYR A 67 6.66 -14.55 2.09
C TYR A 67 5.52 -15.09 1.23
N GLU A 68 4.80 -16.10 1.74
CA GLU A 68 3.73 -16.77 0.99
C GLU A 68 2.51 -15.87 0.81
N GLU A 69 2.09 -15.18 1.87
CA GLU A 69 0.92 -14.29 1.83
C GLU A 69 1.14 -13.07 0.92
N LEU A 70 2.36 -12.49 0.93
CA LEU A 70 2.70 -11.38 0.04
C LEU A 70 2.75 -11.84 -1.43
N LEU A 71 3.38 -12.98 -1.72
CA LEU A 71 3.42 -13.52 -3.08
C LEU A 71 2.03 -13.91 -3.58
N LYS A 72 1.19 -14.50 -2.73
CA LYS A 72 -0.20 -14.80 -3.04
C LYS A 72 -0.96 -13.53 -3.38
N PHE A 73 -0.82 -12.47 -2.57
CA PHE A 73 -1.43 -11.18 -2.85
C PHE A 73 -0.98 -10.60 -4.20
N VAL A 74 0.33 -10.54 -4.46
CA VAL A 74 0.88 -10.07 -5.75
C VAL A 74 0.35 -10.90 -6.92
N GLY A 75 0.28 -12.22 -6.75
CA GLY A 75 -0.26 -13.15 -7.76
C GLY A 75 -1.76 -12.98 -8.02
N THR A 76 -2.49 -12.26 -7.17
CA THR A 76 -3.92 -11.99 -7.40
C THR A 76 -4.19 -10.78 -8.30
N PHE A 77 -3.16 -10.04 -8.70
CA PHE A 77 -3.28 -8.95 -9.66
C PHE A 77 -3.11 -9.46 -11.09
N ASP A 78 -3.98 -9.00 -11.98
CA ASP A 78 -3.77 -9.14 -13.42
C ASP A 78 -2.47 -8.41 -13.81
N GLU A 79 -1.66 -9.04 -14.67
CA GLU A 79 -0.40 -8.48 -15.13
C GLU A 79 -0.56 -7.08 -15.72
N LYS A 80 -1.65 -6.82 -16.46
CA LYS A 80 -1.89 -5.50 -17.05
C LYS A 80 -2.05 -4.39 -16.01
N TRP A 81 -2.61 -4.70 -14.84
CA TRP A 81 -2.73 -3.74 -13.74
C TRP A 81 -1.42 -3.54 -13.01
N ARG A 82 -0.59 -4.60 -12.90
CA ARG A 82 0.74 -4.50 -12.28
C ARG A 82 1.71 -3.69 -13.13
N MET A 83 1.50 -3.65 -14.44
CA MET A 83 2.34 -2.89 -15.37
C MET A 83 1.89 -1.43 -15.54
N ASP A 84 0.73 -1.06 -14.99
CA ASP A 84 0.21 0.29 -15.03
C ASP A 84 0.49 1.03 -13.69
N GLU A 85 1.52 1.87 -13.70
CA GLU A 85 1.91 2.65 -12.53
C GLU A 85 0.78 3.58 -12.04
N ASN A 86 -0.03 4.14 -12.94
CA ASN A 86 -1.11 5.05 -12.56
C ASN A 86 -2.16 4.34 -11.71
N ILE A 87 -2.55 3.11 -12.09
CA ILE A 87 -3.51 2.32 -11.31
C ILE A 87 -2.99 2.16 -9.87
N ILE A 88 -1.74 1.71 -9.71
CA ILE A 88 -1.19 1.45 -8.38
C ILE A 88 -1.01 2.75 -7.57
N LEU A 89 -0.59 3.85 -8.20
CA LEU A 89 -0.46 5.14 -7.52
C LEU A 89 -1.82 5.69 -7.06
N ILE A 90 -2.87 5.57 -7.87
CA ILE A 90 -4.23 5.96 -7.47
C ILE A 90 -4.72 5.07 -6.31
N MET A 91 -4.46 3.76 -6.36
CA MET A 91 -4.80 2.86 -5.25
C MET A 91 -4.04 3.19 -3.97
N CYS A 92 -2.77 3.59 -4.07
CA CYS A 92 -2.01 4.08 -2.91
C CYS A 92 -2.65 5.33 -2.30
N ALA A 93 -3.18 6.24 -3.12
CA ALA A 93 -3.91 7.41 -2.63
C ALA A 93 -5.23 7.00 -1.93
N ILE A 94 -5.99 6.07 -2.51
CA ILE A 94 -7.22 5.52 -1.87
C ILE A 94 -6.90 4.94 -0.48
N VAL A 95 -5.84 4.14 -0.38
CA VAL A 95 -5.35 3.54 0.87
C VAL A 95 -4.86 4.58 1.88
N LEU A 96 -4.17 5.62 1.40
CA LEU A 96 -3.66 6.69 2.24
C LEU A 96 -4.80 7.46 2.89
N PHE A 97 -5.85 7.80 2.14
CA PHE A 97 -6.98 8.59 2.61
C PHE A 97 -8.09 7.72 3.22
N THR A 98 -7.76 6.71 4.03
CA THR A 98 -8.76 5.94 4.77
C THR A 98 -9.29 6.75 5.96
N PRO A 99 -10.60 7.03 6.07
CA PRO A 99 -11.14 7.89 7.11
C PRO A 99 -11.26 7.20 8.49
N THR A 100 -11.17 5.88 8.54
CA THR A 100 -11.34 5.07 9.76
C THR A 100 -10.03 4.84 10.52
N ARG A 101 -8.92 5.50 10.14
CA ARG A 101 -7.65 5.36 10.84
C ARG A 101 -7.75 5.90 12.27
N ALA A 102 -7.04 5.27 13.19
CA ALA A 102 -6.97 5.73 14.57
C ALA A 102 -6.36 7.14 14.65
N ARG A 103 -6.92 7.99 15.53
CA ARG A 103 -6.47 9.38 15.79
C ARG A 103 -6.69 10.39 14.66
N VAL A 104 -7.54 10.06 13.67
CA VAL A 104 -8.04 11.02 12.69
C VAL A 104 -8.97 12.04 13.37
N ILE A 105 -8.80 13.31 13.04
CA ILE A 105 -9.61 14.45 13.48
C ILE A 105 -10.69 14.76 12.43
N HIS A 106 -10.31 14.93 11.14
CA HIS A 106 -11.22 15.38 10.09
C HIS A 106 -11.64 14.25 9.13
N ALA A 107 -12.31 13.23 9.68
CA ALA A 107 -12.69 12.02 8.93
C ALA A 107 -13.55 12.30 7.68
N ASP A 108 -14.42 13.32 7.71
CA ASP A 108 -15.28 13.66 6.57
C ASP A 108 -14.50 14.26 5.40
N VAL A 109 -13.50 15.11 5.69
CA VAL A 109 -12.60 15.66 4.67
C VAL A 109 -11.79 14.54 4.01
N ILE A 110 -11.27 13.62 4.83
CA ILE A 110 -10.52 12.45 4.35
C ILE A 110 -11.40 11.54 3.50
N ARG A 111 -12.64 11.30 3.91
CA ARG A 111 -13.61 10.49 3.15
C ARG A 111 -13.93 11.12 1.79
N LEU A 112 -14.13 12.44 1.77
CA LEU A 112 -14.37 13.16 0.52
C LEU A 112 -13.17 13.00 -0.43
N GLU A 113 -11.95 13.14 0.10
CA GLU A 113 -10.73 12.97 -0.68
C GLU A 113 -10.57 11.52 -1.18
N GLN A 114 -10.85 10.51 -0.34
CA GLN A 114 -10.84 9.11 -0.74
C GLN A 114 -11.81 8.81 -1.89
N ASN A 115 -13.03 9.34 -1.78
CA ASN A 115 -14.06 9.20 -2.81
C ASN A 115 -13.63 9.84 -4.13
N SER A 116 -12.88 10.95 -4.07
CA SER A 116 -12.31 11.58 -5.27
C SER A 116 -11.32 10.66 -5.99
N TYR A 117 -10.50 9.89 -5.26
CA TYR A 117 -9.58 8.92 -5.85
C TYR A 117 -10.29 7.65 -6.36
N TYR A 118 -11.35 7.20 -5.70
CA TYR A 118 -12.21 6.15 -6.27
C TYR A 118 -12.84 6.60 -7.59
N TYR A 119 -13.32 7.84 -7.66
CA TYR A 119 -13.83 8.42 -8.89
C TYR A 119 -12.73 8.52 -9.96
N LEU A 120 -11.53 9.01 -9.59
CA LEU A 120 -10.39 9.08 -10.49
C LEU A 120 -9.99 7.71 -11.05
N LEU A 121 -9.91 6.68 -10.20
CA LEU A 121 -9.62 5.31 -10.63
C LEU A 121 -10.63 4.84 -11.67
N ARG A 122 -11.93 5.05 -11.40
CA ARG A 122 -12.99 4.70 -12.33
C ARG A 122 -12.83 5.40 -13.67
N ARG A 123 -12.61 6.72 -13.67
CA ARG A 123 -12.45 7.53 -14.89
C ARG A 123 -11.20 7.14 -15.67
N TYR A 124 -10.10 6.86 -14.98
CA TYR A 124 -8.87 6.38 -15.59
C TYR A 124 -9.12 5.04 -16.30
N LEU A 125 -9.73 4.07 -15.61
CA LEU A 125 -10.05 2.76 -16.20
C LEU A 125 -11.00 2.88 -17.40
N GLU A 126 -12.01 3.75 -17.33
CA GLU A 126 -12.91 4.05 -18.46
C GLU A 126 -12.20 4.68 -19.66
N SER A 127 -11.03 5.31 -19.46
CA SER A 127 -10.22 5.91 -20.54
C SER A 127 -9.27 4.91 -21.21
N VAL A 128 -8.87 3.83 -20.50
CA VAL A 128 -7.88 2.86 -21.00
C VAL A 128 -8.48 1.49 -21.33
N TYR A 129 -9.67 1.17 -20.80
CA TYR A 129 -10.39 -0.09 -21.08
C TYR A 129 -11.78 0.17 -21.66
N PRO A 130 -12.22 -0.61 -22.66
CA PRO A 130 -13.53 -0.45 -23.28
C PRO A 130 -14.67 -1.02 -22.43
N GLY A 131 -15.80 -0.30 -22.40
CA GLY A 131 -17.11 -0.84 -22.00
C GLY A 131 -17.14 -1.57 -20.65
N CYS A 132 -17.56 -2.83 -20.67
CA CYS A 132 -17.70 -3.66 -19.46
C CYS A 132 -16.36 -4.04 -18.82
N GLU A 133 -15.26 -3.99 -19.56
CA GLU A 133 -13.93 -4.31 -19.02
C GLU A 133 -13.51 -3.30 -17.96
N ALA A 134 -13.69 -2.00 -18.21
CA ALA A 134 -13.41 -0.94 -17.24
C ALA A 134 -14.19 -1.13 -15.94
N LYS A 135 -15.49 -1.45 -16.04
CA LYS A 135 -16.35 -1.70 -14.87
C LYS A 135 -15.89 -2.93 -14.08
N SER A 136 -15.57 -4.01 -14.77
CA SER A 136 -15.06 -5.24 -14.15
C SER A 136 -13.70 -5.00 -13.47
N ALA A 137 -12.80 -4.27 -14.12
CA ALA A 137 -11.51 -3.89 -13.55
C ALA A 137 -11.69 -3.04 -12.29
N PHE A 138 -12.58 -2.04 -12.32
CA PHE A 138 -12.86 -1.20 -11.15
C PHE A 138 -13.33 -2.03 -9.96
N ILE A 139 -14.33 -2.91 -10.14
CA ILE A 139 -14.85 -3.78 -9.06
C ILE A 139 -13.75 -4.70 -8.50
N LYS A 140 -12.90 -5.26 -9.36
CA LYS A 140 -11.81 -6.13 -8.91
C LYS A 140 -10.73 -5.36 -8.18
N LEU A 141 -10.39 -4.15 -8.62
CA LEU A 141 -9.36 -3.31 -8.00
C LEU A 141 -9.82 -2.75 -6.65
N ILE A 142 -11.09 -2.37 -6.49
CA ILE A 142 -11.61 -1.97 -5.17
C ILE A 142 -11.55 -3.13 -4.17
N GLN A 143 -11.76 -4.38 -4.61
CA GLN A 143 -11.59 -5.56 -3.75
C GLN A 143 -10.14 -5.71 -3.27
N LYS A 144 -9.15 -5.30 -4.08
CA LYS A 144 -7.74 -5.31 -3.68
C LYS A 144 -7.41 -4.33 -2.56
N ILE A 145 -8.19 -3.27 -2.39
CA ILE A 145 -8.05 -2.35 -1.25
C ILE A 145 -8.35 -3.09 0.06
N SER A 146 -9.41 -3.89 0.10
CA SER A 146 -9.72 -4.73 1.28
C SER A 146 -8.72 -5.89 1.44
N ASP A 147 -8.23 -6.45 0.34
CA ASP A 147 -7.20 -7.51 0.40
C ASP A 147 -5.90 -6.99 1.04
N VAL A 148 -5.45 -5.77 0.68
CA VAL A 148 -4.24 -5.19 1.26
C VAL A 148 -4.41 -4.81 2.73
N GLU A 149 -5.59 -4.34 3.13
CA GLU A 149 -5.88 -4.06 4.55
C GLU A 149 -5.76 -5.32 5.41
N ARG A 150 -6.32 -6.45 4.95
CA ARG A 150 -6.18 -7.75 5.62
C ARG A 150 -4.74 -8.22 5.70
N LEU A 151 -4.00 -8.12 4.58
CA LEU A 151 -2.59 -8.48 4.56
C LEU A 151 -1.76 -7.59 5.49
N ASN A 152 -2.08 -6.30 5.57
CA ASN A 152 -1.42 -5.37 6.46
C ASN A 152 -1.61 -5.76 7.94
N GLN A 153 -2.83 -6.12 8.35
CA GLN A 153 -3.08 -6.61 9.71
C GLN A 153 -2.23 -7.84 10.05
N PHE A 154 -2.11 -8.79 9.11
CA PHE A 154 -1.24 -9.95 9.26
C PHE A 154 0.24 -9.56 9.39
N VAL A 155 0.73 -8.69 8.49
CA VAL A 155 2.12 -8.21 8.49
C VAL A 155 2.45 -7.48 9.80
N ILE A 156 1.62 -6.54 10.23
CA ILE A 156 1.79 -5.82 11.49
C ILE A 156 1.80 -6.78 12.67
N GLY A 157 0.89 -7.77 12.69
CA GLY A 157 0.83 -8.79 13.74
C GLY A 157 2.14 -9.57 13.91
N VAL A 158 2.85 -9.84 12.81
CA VAL A 158 4.20 -10.42 12.89
C VAL A 158 5.21 -9.44 13.47
N TYR A 159 5.22 -8.19 13.01
CA TYR A 159 6.18 -7.17 13.45
C TYR A 159 6.08 -6.82 14.94
N LEU A 160 4.87 -6.83 15.51
CA LEU A 160 4.67 -6.57 16.94
C LEU A 160 5.35 -7.60 17.85
N ASN A 161 5.71 -8.77 17.32
CA ASN A 161 6.42 -9.83 18.06
C ASN A 161 7.96 -9.76 17.94
N VAL A 162 8.48 -8.68 17.33
CA VAL A 162 9.92 -8.43 17.17
C VAL A 162 10.43 -7.58 18.33
N ASN A 163 11.64 -7.86 18.81
CA ASN A 163 12.28 -7.06 19.85
C ASN A 163 12.45 -5.61 19.35
N PRO A 164 11.85 -4.59 20.00
CA PRO A 164 11.93 -3.20 19.56
C PRO A 164 13.37 -2.72 19.37
N SER A 165 14.33 -3.19 20.18
CA SER A 165 15.76 -2.80 20.06
C SER A 165 16.39 -3.14 18.70
N GLN A 166 15.85 -4.13 17.98
CA GLN A 166 16.32 -4.58 16.67
C GLN A 166 15.60 -3.87 15.50
N VAL A 167 14.61 -3.02 15.79
CA VAL A 167 13.81 -2.31 14.79
C VAL A 167 14.34 -0.89 14.62
N GLU A 168 14.36 -0.36 13.40
CA GLU A 168 14.78 1.03 13.16
C GLU A 168 13.85 2.05 13.85
N PRO A 169 14.36 3.21 14.32
CA PRO A 169 13.55 4.19 15.07
C PRO A 169 12.27 4.64 14.34
N LEU A 170 12.35 4.86 13.02
CA LEU A 170 11.18 5.26 12.22
C LEU A 170 10.10 4.18 12.20
N LEU A 171 10.49 2.90 12.07
CA LEU A 171 9.54 1.79 12.11
C LEU A 171 8.93 1.62 13.50
N ARG A 172 9.69 1.88 14.56
CA ARG A 172 9.13 1.92 15.93
C ARG A 172 8.05 2.98 16.08
N GLU A 173 8.28 4.18 15.52
CA GLU A 173 7.29 5.25 15.53
C GLU A 173 6.04 4.89 14.72
N ILE A 174 6.23 4.31 13.53
CA ILE A 174 5.13 3.89 12.64
C ILE A 174 4.25 2.84 13.31
N PHE A 175 4.86 1.82 13.93
CA PHE A 175 4.15 0.69 14.54
C PHE A 175 3.84 0.90 16.03
N ASP A 176 4.12 2.09 16.57
CA ASP A 176 3.97 2.42 17.99
C ASP A 176 4.63 1.37 18.94
N LEU A 177 5.80 0.84 18.55
CA LEU A 177 6.56 -0.11 19.36
C LEU A 177 7.15 0.59 20.59
N LYS A 178 6.66 0.25 21.78
CA LYS A 178 7.19 0.78 23.02
C LYS A 178 8.54 0.13 23.33
N ASN A 179 9.56 0.94 23.61
CA ASN A 179 10.78 0.43 24.25
C ASN A 179 10.37 0.00 25.67
N HIS A 180 10.50 -1.28 25.98
CA HIS A 180 10.45 -1.78 27.35
C HIS A 180 11.76 -1.47 28.06
#